data_AF-A0A7X1SS17-F1
#
_entry.id   AF-A0A7X1SS17-F1
#
_cell.length_a   1.000
_cell.length_b   1.000
_cell.length_c   1.000
_cell.angle_alpha   90.00
_cell.angle_beta   90.00
_cell.angle_gamma   90.00
#
_symmetry.space_group_name_H-M   'P 1'
#
loop_
_entity.id
_entity.type
_entity.pdbx_description
1 polymer ?
#
loop_
_entity_poly.entity_id
_entity_poly.type
_entity_poly.pdbx_seq_one_letter_code
_entity_poly.pdbx_strand_id
1 'polypeptide(L)'
;MSRKTNIIMPTDEEDARINRGIALDIDNPELTEADFQAMRPAVEVAPALAQARRVRGPQKAATKRSVSLRLDQDVLEKFKSTGPGWQTRINEALRRA
;
A
#
# COMPACT_ATOMS: atom_id res chain seq x y z
N MET A 1 2.04 -8.30 13.73
CA MET A 1 2.21 -7.06 14.50
C MET A 1 1.87 -5.90 13.58
N SER A 2 0.66 -5.34 13.71
CA SER A 2 0.27 -4.14 12.95
C SER A 2 0.76 -2.93 13.74
N ARG A 3 1.82 -2.26 13.30
CA ARG A 3 2.11 -0.90 13.79
C ARG A 3 1.03 -0.03 13.17
N LYS A 4 0.02 0.36 13.96
CA LYS A 4 -0.88 1.45 13.58
C LYS A 4 0.00 2.70 13.55
N THR A 5 0.42 3.12 12.35
CA THR A 5 1.11 4.41 12.19
C THR A 5 0.12 5.50 12.60
N ASN A 6 0.46 6.27 13.63
CA ASN A 6 -0.35 7.39 14.09
C ASN A 6 -0.14 8.55 13.11
N ILE A 7 -0.93 8.59 12.03
CA ILE A 7 -0.87 9.66 11.04
C ILE A 7 -1.64 10.85 11.61
N ILE A 8 -0.94 11.95 11.85
CA ILE A 8 -1.54 13.23 12.24
C ILE A 8 -1.88 13.96 10.94
N MET A 9 -3.16 14.14 10.68
CA MET A 9 -3.64 14.95 9.56
C MET A 9 -3.56 16.43 9.93
N PRO A 10 -3.15 17.33 9.01
CA PRO A 10 -3.22 18.76 9.25
C PRO A 10 -4.65 19.22 9.53
N THR A 11 -4.77 20.29 10.32
CA THR A 11 -6.02 21.04 10.48
C THR A 11 -6.28 21.94 9.27
N ASP A 12 -7.53 22.38 9.08
CA ASP A 12 -7.90 23.27 7.96
C ASP A 12 -7.05 24.56 7.92
N GLU A 13 -6.70 25.12 9.09
CA GLU A 13 -5.81 26.29 9.18
C GLU A 13 -4.38 25.98 8.76
N GLU A 14 -3.89 24.78 9.07
CA GLU A 14 -2.58 24.31 8.66
C GLU A 14 -2.53 24.03 7.17
N ASP A 15 -3.55 23.39 6.61
CA ASP A 15 -3.70 23.17 5.17
C ASP A 15 -3.75 24.50 4.41
N ALA A 16 -4.52 25.48 4.89
CA ALA A 16 -4.57 26.81 4.29
C ALA A 16 -3.20 27.52 4.31
N ARG A 17 -2.38 27.28 5.34
CA ARG A 17 -1.01 27.81 5.41
C ARG A 17 -0.07 27.10 4.43
N ILE A 18 -0.17 25.77 4.33
CA ILE A 18 0.61 24.96 3.38
C ILE A 18 0.30 25.38 1.95
N ASN A 19 -0.99 25.50 1.59
CA ASN A 19 -1.42 25.90 0.25
C ASN A 19 -0.94 27.31 -0.13
N ARG A 20 -0.94 28.27 0.81
CA ARG A 20 -0.36 29.59 0.57
C ARG A 20 1.14 29.54 0.29
N GLY A 21 1.87 28.66 0.98
CA GLY A 21 3.29 28.45 0.73
C GLY A 21 3.56 27.89 -0.67
N ILE A 22 2.78 26.88 -1.07
CA ILE A 22 2.84 26.28 -2.42
C ILE A 22 2.58 27.36 -3.48
N ALA A 23 1.54 28.18 -3.31
CA ALA A 23 1.18 29.22 -4.28
C ALA A 23 2.20 30.36 -4.43
N LEU A 24 3.06 30.57 -3.43
CA LEU A 24 4.10 31.61 -3.46
C LEU A 24 5.45 31.09 -4.00
N ASP A 25 5.59 29.78 -4.21
CA ASP A 25 6.81 29.17 -4.71
C ASP A 25 6.93 29.39 -6.23
N ILE A 26 7.81 30.32 -6.62
CA ILE A 26 8.04 30.66 -8.03
C ILE A 26 8.84 29.60 -8.79
N ASP A 27 9.64 28.79 -8.08
CA ASP A 27 10.50 27.77 -8.69
C ASP A 27 9.71 26.47 -8.94
N ASN A 28 8.56 26.31 -8.30
CA ASN A 28 7.69 25.15 -8.44
C ASN A 28 6.20 25.56 -8.55
N PRO A 29 5.80 26.21 -9.66
CA PRO A 29 4.43 26.63 -9.87
C PRO A 29 3.47 25.44 -10.01
N GLU A 30 2.18 25.67 -9.76
CA GLU A 30 1.15 24.67 -10.01
C GLU A 30 1.05 24.35 -11.51
N LEU A 31 0.90 23.06 -11.83
CA LEU A 31 0.77 22.60 -13.21
C LEU A 31 -0.54 23.09 -13.83
N THR A 32 -0.44 23.70 -15.00
CA THR A 32 -1.58 24.11 -15.81
C THR A 32 -2.02 23.00 -16.78
N GLU A 33 -3.21 23.13 -17.35
CA GLU A 33 -3.69 22.22 -18.41
C GLU A 33 -2.73 22.19 -19.61
N ALA A 34 -2.18 23.35 -20.00
CA ALA A 34 -1.22 23.43 -21.09
C ALA A 34 0.05 22.64 -20.79
N ASP A 35 0.51 22.64 -19.54
CA ASP A 35 1.67 21.85 -19.11
C ASP A 35 1.39 20.35 -19.26
N PHE A 36 0.20 19.89 -18.87
CA PHE A 36 -0.21 18.49 -19.04
C PHE A 36 -0.22 18.07 -20.52
N GLN A 37 -0.73 18.91 -21.41
CA GLN A 37 -0.74 18.64 -22.84
C GLN A 37 0.67 18.60 -23.44
N ALA A 38 1.62 19.35 -22.87
CA ALA A 38 3.01 19.38 -23.30
C ALA A 38 3.87 18.24 -22.69
N MET A 39 3.36 17.49 -21.72
CA MET A 39 4.13 16.42 -21.06
C MET A 39 4.50 15.31 -22.04
N ARG A 40 5.72 14.80 -21.87
CA ARG A 40 6.27 13.70 -22.68
C ARG A 40 6.56 12.47 -21.83
N PRO A 41 6.51 11.26 -22.40
CA PRO A 41 6.85 10.05 -21.67
C PRO A 41 8.23 10.12 -21.01
N ALA A 42 8.34 9.68 -19.75
CA ALA A 42 9.62 9.67 -19.01
C ALA A 42 10.73 8.89 -19.73
N VAL A 43 10.37 7.89 -20.55
CA VAL A 43 11.33 7.14 -21.39
C VAL A 43 12.02 8.03 -22.43
N GLU A 44 11.40 9.14 -22.84
CA GLU A 44 11.96 10.08 -23.82
C GLU A 44 12.78 11.19 -23.16
N VAL A 45 12.30 11.70 -22.01
CA VAL A 45 12.89 12.90 -21.37
C VAL A 45 13.82 12.58 -20.20
N ALA A 46 13.67 11.40 -19.57
CA ALA A 46 14.50 10.94 -18.47
C ALA A 46 14.74 9.42 -18.53
N PRO A 47 15.45 8.90 -19.55
CA PRO A 47 15.58 7.46 -19.79
C PRO A 47 16.18 6.69 -18.61
N ALA A 48 17.18 7.27 -17.93
CA ALA A 48 17.82 6.66 -16.77
C ALA A 48 16.85 6.43 -15.60
N LEU A 49 15.96 7.39 -15.33
CA LEU A 49 14.93 7.26 -14.29
C LEU A 49 13.85 6.24 -14.70
N ALA A 50 13.44 6.27 -15.97
CA ALA A 50 12.46 5.32 -16.49
C ALA A 50 12.95 3.86 -16.39
N GLN A 51 14.23 3.62 -16.66
CA GLN A 51 14.86 2.29 -16.54
C GLN A 51 15.10 1.87 -15.09
N ALA A 52 15.32 2.83 -14.18
CA ALA A 52 15.49 2.56 -12.75
C ALA A 52 14.17 2.19 -12.03
N ARG A 53 13.03 2.25 -12.72
CA ARG A 53 11.72 1.90 -12.17
C ARG A 53 11.68 0.42 -11.77
N ARG A 54 11.83 0.17 -10.48
CA ARG A 54 11.63 -1.17 -9.88
C ARG A 54 10.15 -1.50 -9.86
N VAL A 55 9.69 -2.22 -10.87
CA VAL A 55 8.36 -2.84 -10.84
C VAL A 55 8.42 -4.01 -9.87
N ARG A 56 7.44 -4.11 -8.97
CA ARG A 56 7.28 -5.31 -8.15
C ARG A 56 7.13 -6.50 -9.10
N GLY A 57 8.09 -7.41 -9.08
CA GLY A 57 8.03 -8.62 -9.89
C GLY A 57 6.79 -9.46 -9.56
N PRO A 58 6.43 -10.42 -10.43
CA PRO A 58 5.34 -11.34 -10.17
C PRO A 58 5.50 -12.02 -8.80
N GLN A 59 4.38 -12.31 -8.15
CA GLN A 59 4.36 -13.01 -6.86
C GLN A 59 5.10 -14.35 -7.01
N LYS A 60 6.28 -14.49 -6.38
CA LYS A 60 7.12 -15.69 -6.50
C LYS A 60 6.54 -16.92 -5.77
N ALA A 61 5.69 -16.70 -4.76
CA ALA A 61 5.06 -17.79 -4.00
C ALA A 61 3.66 -18.10 -4.54
N ALA A 62 3.32 -19.39 -4.60
CA ALA A 62 1.98 -19.83 -4.98
C ALA A 62 0.92 -19.16 -4.08
N THR A 63 -0.08 -18.54 -4.70
CA THR A 63 -1.18 -17.89 -3.99
C THR A 63 -1.98 -18.93 -3.22
N LYS A 64 -2.28 -18.65 -1.95
CA LYS A 64 -3.20 -19.48 -1.15
C LYS A 64 -4.54 -19.55 -1.89
N ARG A 65 -5.14 -20.73 -1.99
CA ARG A 65 -6.49 -20.90 -2.56
C ARG A 65 -7.53 -20.73 -1.45
N SER A 66 -8.56 -19.93 -1.72
CA SER A 66 -9.74 -19.87 -0.85
C SER A 66 -10.61 -21.09 -1.09
N VAL A 67 -10.91 -21.85 -0.04
CA VAL A 67 -11.78 -23.03 -0.08
C VAL A 67 -12.78 -22.95 1.07
N SER A 68 -13.97 -23.49 0.88
CA SER A 68 -14.96 -23.65 1.95
C SER A 68 -14.74 -25.01 2.63
N LEU A 69 -14.34 -24.98 3.91
CA LEU A 69 -14.11 -26.18 4.73
C LEU A 69 -14.89 -26.02 6.04
N ARG A 70 -15.59 -27.08 6.45
CA ARG A 70 -16.22 -27.16 7.78
C ARG A 70 -15.22 -27.74 8.77
N LEU A 71 -15.07 -27.07 9.91
CA LEU A 71 -14.23 -27.49 11.02
C LEU A 71 -15.12 -27.60 12.26
N ASP A 72 -14.75 -28.48 13.17
CA ASP A 72 -15.43 -28.57 14.47
C ASP A 72 -15.31 -27.24 15.23
N GLN A 73 -16.35 -26.93 16.00
CA GLN A 73 -16.47 -25.63 16.68
C GLN A 73 -15.34 -25.41 17.69
N ASP A 74 -14.98 -26.44 18.44
CA ASP A 74 -13.92 -26.41 19.44
C ASP A 74 -12.54 -26.11 18.83
N VAL A 75 -12.24 -26.70 17.66
CA VAL A 75 -11.03 -26.43 16.89
C VAL A 75 -11.00 -24.96 16.48
N LEU A 76 -12.09 -24.45 15.91
CA LEU A 76 -12.16 -23.07 15.45
C LEU A 76 -11.97 -22.07 16.59
N GLU A 77 -12.63 -22.29 17.73
CA GLU A 77 -12.53 -21.43 18.90
C GLU A 77 -11.14 -21.49 19.56
N LYS A 78 -10.52 -22.69 19.62
CA LYS A 78 -9.14 -22.84 20.08
C LYS A 78 -8.17 -22.02 19.25
N PHE A 79 -8.30 -22.00 17.93
CA PHE A 79 -7.42 -21.17 17.11
C PHE A 79 -7.77 -19.69 17.25
N LYS A 80 -9.04 -19.28 17.20
CA LYS A 80 -9.42 -17.86 17.34
C LYS A 80 -8.94 -17.23 18.64
N SER A 81 -8.98 -17.96 19.76
CA SER A 81 -8.52 -17.46 21.07
C SER A 81 -7.04 -17.08 21.10
N THR A 82 -6.22 -17.61 20.19
CA THR A 82 -4.81 -17.22 20.02
C THR A 82 -4.63 -15.80 19.46
N GLY A 83 -5.71 -15.13 19.09
CA GLY A 83 -5.71 -13.75 18.62
C GLY A 83 -5.32 -13.58 17.14
N PRO A 84 -4.89 -12.38 16.73
CA PRO A 84 -4.53 -12.10 15.34
C PRO A 84 -3.51 -13.11 14.79
N GLY A 85 -3.75 -13.57 13.56
CA GLY A 85 -2.92 -14.59 12.91
C GLY A 85 -3.36 -16.04 13.16
N TRP A 86 -4.49 -16.28 13.82
CA TRP A 86 -5.00 -17.64 14.04
C TRP A 86 -5.21 -18.45 12.76
N GLN A 87 -5.63 -17.80 11.66
CA GLN A 87 -5.78 -18.44 10.34
C GLN A 87 -4.44 -18.94 9.78
N THR A 88 -3.34 -18.25 10.06
CA THR A 88 -2.00 -18.71 9.69
C THR A 88 -1.63 -19.95 10.50
N ARG A 89 -1.89 -19.93 11.82
CA ARG A 89 -1.61 -21.05 12.72
C ARG A 89 -2.40 -22.31 12.36
N ILE A 90 -3.69 -22.21 12.04
CA ILE A 90 -4.47 -23.37 11.62
C ILE A 90 -4.00 -23.93 10.28
N ASN A 91 -3.63 -23.07 9.32
CA ASN A 91 -3.04 -23.51 8.06
C ASN A 91 -1.68 -24.20 8.25
N GLU A 92 -0.86 -23.76 9.22
CA GLU A 92 0.39 -24.46 9.57
C GLU A 92 0.14 -25.83 10.21
N ALA A 93 -0.87 -25.95 11.06
CA ALA A 93 -1.27 -27.23 11.63
C ALA A 93 -1.71 -28.21 10.53
N LEU A 94 -2.55 -27.75 9.59
CA LEU A 94 -2.99 -28.56 8.44
C LEU A 94 -1.85 -28.96 7.50
N ARG A 95 -0.72 -28.24 7.49
CA ARG A 95 0.47 -28.61 6.71
C ARG A 95 1.35 -29.67 7.36
N ARG A 96 1.19 -29.87 8.67
CA ARG A 96 2.00 -30.81 9.47
C ARG A 96 1.29 -32.13 9.76
N ALA A 97 -0.01 -32.20 9.47
CA ALA A 97 -0.81 -33.42 9.52
C ALA A 97 -0.51 -34.29 8.30
#